data_AF-A0A087N1J0-F1
#
_entry.id   AF-A0A087N1J0-F1
#
_cell.length_a   1.000
_cell.length_b   1.000
_cell.length_c   1.000
_cell.angle_alpha   90.00
_cell.angle_beta   90.00
_cell.angle_gamma   90.00
#
_symmetry.space_group_name_H-M   'P 1'
#
loop_
_entity.id
_entity.type
_entity.pdbx_description
1 polymer ?
#
loop_
_entity_poly.entity_id
_entity_poly.type
_entity_poly.pdbx_seq_one_letter_code
_entity_poly.pdbx_strand_id
1 'polypeptide(L)'
;MNQLLSFDKMITPVIIKILFWVGVVVSIFTGFILIATAFTYNGGGLLQVISGLFVAAIGVLMSRVYCELLIIFFKMNESLTDIKSLLIQQNMEKKL
;
A
#
# COMPACT_ATOMS: atom_id res chain seq x y z
N MET A 1 16.72 26.83 9.82
CA MET A 1 16.81 26.23 8.46
C MET A 1 17.27 24.77 8.49
N ASN A 2 16.80 23.95 9.45
CA ASN A 2 17.13 22.51 9.48
C ASN A 2 15.90 21.64 9.80
N GLN A 3 14.72 22.11 9.41
CA GLN A 3 13.43 21.41 9.62
C GLN A 3 13.07 20.48 8.45
N LEU A 4 13.95 20.32 7.47
CA LEU A 4 13.81 19.35 6.39
C LEU A 4 14.19 17.92 6.82
N LEU A 5 14.75 17.75 8.03
CA LEU A 5 15.02 16.47 8.68
C LEU A 5 14.13 16.22 9.90
N SER A 6 13.03 16.95 10.02
CA SER A 6 11.97 16.65 10.99
C SER A 6 11.17 15.45 10.48
N PHE A 7 11.71 14.24 10.69
CA PHE A 7 10.96 12.97 10.62
C PHE A 7 9.81 12.88 11.64
N ASP A 8 9.42 13.98 12.29
CA ASP A 8 8.23 14.13 13.13
C ASP A 8 6.93 13.81 12.39
N LYS A 9 6.92 14.01 11.06
CA LYS A 9 5.83 13.51 10.23
C LYS A 9 6.32 12.25 9.55
N MET A 10 5.69 11.11 9.85
CA MET A 10 5.98 9.86 9.17
C MET A 10 5.81 10.07 7.65
N ILE A 11 6.92 10.10 6.91
CA ILE A 11 6.93 10.20 5.43
C ILE A 11 6.44 8.87 4.83
N THR A 12 6.63 7.78 5.57
CA THR A 12 6.30 6.41 5.15
C THR A 12 4.85 6.19 4.70
N PRO A 13 3.80 6.68 5.40
CA PRO A 13 2.42 6.57 4.91
C PRO A 13 2.19 7.27 3.56
N VAL A 14 2.91 8.34 3.24
CA VAL A 14 2.82 9.01 1.93
C VAL A 14 3.49 8.17 0.84
N ILE A 15 4.67 7.61 1.14
CA ILE A 15 5.40 6.70 0.24
C ILE A 15 4.56 5.45 -0.09
N ILE A 16 3.86 4.89 0.90
CA ILE A 16 2.99 3.72 0.71
C ILE A 16 1.79 4.05 -0.20
N LYS A 17 1.18 5.24 -0.08
CA LYS A 17 0.11 5.66 -1.00
C LYS A 17 0.59 5.74 -2.45
N ILE A 18 1.80 6.25 -2.66
CA ILE A 18 2.40 6.33 -4.00
C ILE A 18 2.68 4.92 -4.54
N LEU A 19 3.26 4.04 -3.73
CA LEU A 19 3.46 2.63 -4.08
C LEU A 19 2.16 1.89 -4.40
N PHE A 20 1.08 2.16 -3.67
CA PHE A 20 -0.25 1.61 -3.96
C PHE A 20 -0.75 2.03 -5.34
N TRP A 21 -0.68 3.33 -5.66
CA TRP A 21 -1.11 3.82 -6.97
C TRP A 21 -0.31 3.16 -8.09
N VAL A 22 1.01 3.06 -7.92
CA VAL A 22 1.89 2.37 -8.87
C VAL A 22 1.51 0.89 -8.99
N GLY A 23 1.26 0.19 -7.88
CA GLY A 23 0.84 -1.22 -7.88
C GLY A 23 -0.49 -1.45 -8.60
N VAL A 24 -1.47 -0.56 -8.39
CA VAL A 24 -2.76 -0.59 -9.10
C VAL A 24 -2.54 -0.39 -10.60
N VAL A 25 -1.76 0.62 -11.00
CA VAL A 25 -1.45 0.88 -12.41
C VAL A 25 -0.77 -0.35 -13.04
N VAL A 26 0.22 -0.93 -12.38
CA VAL A 26 0.91 -2.15 -12.84
C VAL A 26 -0.06 -3.33 -12.96
N SER A 27 -1.00 -3.52 -12.02
CA SER A 27 -1.99 -4.60 -12.08
C SER A 27 -2.95 -4.45 -13.27
N ILE A 28 -3.34 -3.21 -13.60
CA ILE A 28 -4.17 -2.91 -14.76
C ILE A 28 -3.40 -3.20 -16.06
N PHE A 29 -2.14 -2.77 -16.13
CA PHE A 29 -1.29 -3.03 -17.30
C PHE A 29 -1.01 -4.51 -17.50
N THR A 30 -0.72 -5.26 -16.43
CA THR A 30 -0.49 -6.71 -16.52
C THR A 30 -1.75 -7.46 -16.94
N GLY A 31 -2.94 -7.06 -16.46
CA GLY A 31 -4.22 -7.60 -16.95
C GLY A 31 -4.43 -7.35 -18.45
N PHE A 32 -4.13 -6.14 -18.94
CA PHE A 32 -4.20 -5.81 -20.37
C PHE A 32 -3.23 -6.64 -21.22
N ILE A 33 -1.98 -6.81 -20.76
CA ILE A 33 -0.96 -7.59 -21.47
C ILE A 33 -1.36 -9.08 -21.53
N LEU A 34 -1.90 -9.63 -20.44
CA LEU A 34 -2.40 -11.01 -20.38
C LEU A 34 -3.54 -11.24 -21.38
N ILE A 35 -4.46 -10.29 -21.50
CA ILE A 35 -5.55 -10.36 -22.48
C ILE A 35 -4.99 -10.28 -23.91
N ALA A 36 -4.09 -9.33 -24.20
CA ALA A 36 -3.50 -9.16 -25.52
C ALA A 36 -2.70 -10.41 -25.99
N THR A 37 -1.95 -11.03 -25.08
CA THR A 37 -1.19 -12.25 -25.37
C THR A 37 -2.09 -13.47 -25.56
N ALA A 38 -3.22 -13.54 -24.87
CA ALA A 38 -4.19 -14.63 -25.03
C ALA A 38 -4.83 -14.70 -26.42
N PHE A 39 -5.01 -13.57 -27.11
CA PHE A 39 -5.51 -13.54 -28.49
C PHE A 39 -4.47 -13.98 -29.53
N THR A 40 -3.18 -14.04 -29.17
CA THR A 40 -2.09 -14.37 -30.10
C THR A 40 -1.77 -15.87 -30.11
N TYR A 41 -2.07 -16.60 -29.03
CA TYR A 41 -1.76 -18.04 -28.91
C TYR A 41 -2.90 -18.94 -29.40
N ASN A 42 -2.77 -19.41 -30.64
CA ASN A 42 -3.80 -20.08 -31.44
C ASN A 42 -4.16 -21.54 -31.04
N GLY A 43 -4.06 -21.94 -29.76
CA GLY A 43 -4.28 -23.34 -29.38
C GLY A 43 -4.60 -23.67 -27.92
N GLY A 44 -4.53 -22.70 -26.99
CA GLY A 44 -4.79 -22.92 -25.56
C GLY A 44 -5.49 -21.75 -24.85
N GLY A 45 -6.00 -20.78 -25.62
CA GLY A 45 -6.42 -19.47 -25.13
C GLY A 45 -7.41 -19.51 -23.97
N LEU A 46 -8.35 -20.45 -23.92
CA LEU A 46 -9.38 -20.47 -22.88
C LEU A 46 -8.80 -20.78 -21.47
N LEU A 47 -7.85 -21.72 -21.38
CA LEU A 47 -7.21 -22.08 -20.11
C LEU A 47 -6.26 -20.98 -19.63
N GLN A 48 -5.60 -20.30 -20.57
CA GLN A 48 -4.70 -19.18 -20.31
C GLN A 48 -5.45 -17.89 -19.93
N VAL A 49 -6.64 -17.67 -20.49
CA VAL A 49 -7.54 -16.57 -20.10
C VAL A 49 -8.10 -16.79 -18.71
N ILE A 50 -8.57 -18.01 -18.39
CA ILE A 50 -9.12 -18.32 -17.06
C ILE A 50 -8.04 -18.19 -15.98
N SER A 51 -6.86 -18.77 -16.21
CA SER A 51 -5.73 -18.64 -15.28
C SER A 51 -5.24 -17.19 -15.17
N GLY A 52 -5.15 -16.45 -16.29
CA GLY A 52 -4.81 -15.03 -16.32
C GLY A 52 -5.81 -14.17 -15.55
N LEU A 53 -7.10 -14.46 -15.66
CA LEU A 53 -8.17 -13.77 -14.92
C LEU A 53 -8.10 -14.08 -13.42
N PHE A 54 -7.82 -15.34 -13.05
CA PHE A 54 -7.64 -15.75 -11.66
C PHE A 54 -6.42 -15.07 -11.02
N VAL A 55 -5.30 -15.02 -11.73
CA VAL A 55 -4.06 -14.36 -11.28
C VAL A 55 -4.25 -12.84 -11.22
N ALA A 56 -4.95 -12.24 -12.19
CA ALA A 56 -5.27 -10.81 -12.15
C ALA A 56 -6.18 -10.46 -10.96
N ALA A 57 -7.23 -11.25 -10.73
CA ALA A 57 -8.14 -11.05 -9.61
C ALA A 57 -7.43 -11.21 -8.26
N ILE A 58 -6.68 -12.32 -8.06
CA ILE A 58 -5.92 -12.56 -6.83
C ILE A 58 -4.80 -11.54 -6.66
N GLY A 59 -4.12 -11.14 -7.74
CA GLY A 59 -3.05 -10.14 -7.71
C GLY A 59 -3.55 -8.77 -7.25
N VAL A 60 -4.72 -8.34 -7.74
CA VAL A 60 -5.37 -7.10 -7.29
C VAL A 60 -5.84 -7.23 -5.84
N LEU A 61 -6.41 -8.37 -5.45
CA LEU A 61 -6.88 -8.64 -4.08
C LEU A 61 -5.71 -8.63 -3.08
N MET A 62 -4.62 -9.34 -3.39
CA MET A 62 -3.43 -9.38 -2.54
C MET A 62 -2.75 -8.02 -2.45
N SER A 63 -2.68 -7.26 -3.55
CA SER A 63 -2.16 -5.89 -3.52
C SER A 63 -2.95 -4.99 -2.56
N ARG A 64 -4.28 -5.13 -2.53
CA ARG A 64 -5.15 -4.41 -1.58
C ARG A 64 -4.84 -4.78 -0.14
N VAL A 65 -4.83 -6.08 0.17
CA VAL A 65 -4.60 -6.59 1.54
C VAL A 65 -3.22 -6.16 2.06
N TYR A 66 -2.17 -6.29 1.24
CA TYR A 66 -0.83 -5.86 1.63
C TYR A 66 -0.75 -4.35 1.90
N CYS A 67 -1.36 -3.52 1.06
CA CYS A 67 -1.36 -2.07 1.27
C CYS A 67 -2.12 -1.68 2.54
N GLU A 68 -3.23 -2.34 2.83
CA GLU A 68 -4.05 -2.08 4.02
C GLU A 68 -3.31 -2.46 5.30
N LEU A 69 -2.64 -3.63 5.32
CA LEU A 69 -1.79 -4.05 6.43
C LEU A 69 -0.61 -3.10 6.67
N LEU A 70 0.06 -2.64 5.61
CA LEU A 70 1.16 -1.67 5.71
C LEU A 70 0.70 -0.34 6.30
N ILE A 71 -0.45 0.18 5.85
CA ILE A 71 -1.02 1.42 6.39
C ILE A 71 -1.40 1.25 7.86
N ILE A 72 -2.06 0.14 8.22
CA ILE A 72 -2.46 -0.16 9.60
C ILE A 72 -1.25 -0.23 10.52
N PHE A 73 -0.17 -0.91 10.12
CA PHE A 73 1.06 -0.99 10.91
C PHE A 73 1.64 0.38 11.23
N PHE A 74 1.70 1.26 10.21
CA PHE A 74 2.20 2.62 10.41
C PHE A 74 1.26 3.47 11.25
N LYS A 75 -0.06 3.35 11.04
CA LYS A 75 -1.05 4.06 11.84
C LYS A 75 -0.98 3.69 13.32
N MET A 76 -0.68 2.42 13.62
CA MET A 76 -0.46 1.95 14.99
C MET A 76 0.79 2.61 15.61
N ASN A 77 1.89 2.72 14.86
CA ASN A 77 3.10 3.40 15.32
C ASN A 77 2.88 4.90 15.60
N GLU A 78 2.11 5.58 14.74
CA GLU A 78 1.73 6.98 14.93
C GLU A 78 0.87 7.15 16.21
N SER A 79 -0.12 6.28 16.41
CA SER A 79 -0.99 6.31 17.58
C SER A 79 -0.22 6.10 18.90
N LEU A 80 0.81 5.25 18.90
CA LEU A 80 1.70 5.07 20.05
C LEU A 80 2.55 6.32 20.34
N THR A 81 2.98 7.01 19.27
CA THR A 81 3.75 8.26 19.39
C THR A 81 2.88 9.39 19.96
N ASP A 82 1.62 9.47 19.55
CA ASP A 82 0.63 10.41 20.10
C ASP A 82 0.34 10.16 21.59
N ILE A 83 0.20 8.90 22.02
CA ILE A 83 -0.01 8.59 23.45
C ILE A 83 1.18 9.07 24.29
N LYS A 84 2.41 8.90 23.79
CA LYS A 84 3.62 9.37 24.46
C LYS A 84 3.64 10.90 24.62
N SER A 85 3.27 11.65 23.59
CA SER A 85 3.25 13.12 23.64
C SER A 85 2.17 13.64 24.59
N LEU A 86 0.99 13.03 24.60
CA LEU A 86 -0.10 13.34 25.52
C LEU A 86 0.30 13.11 26.99
N LEU A 87 0.98 11.99 27.29
CA LEU A 87 1.47 11.70 28.64
C LEU A 87 2.53 12.71 29.11
N ILE A 88 3.39 13.19 28.21
CA ILE A 88 4.40 14.22 28.52
C ILE A 88 3.70 15.54 28.87
N GLN A 89 2.69 15.95 28.10
CA GLN A 89 1.91 17.17 28.41
C GLN A 89 1.20 17.06 29.77
N GLN A 90 0.57 15.92 30.08
CA GLN A 90 -0.09 15.74 31.37
C GLN A 90 0.88 15.79 32.56
N ASN A 91 2.09 15.26 32.40
CA ASN A 91 3.12 15.34 33.44
C ASN A 91 3.65 16.76 33.63
N MET A 92 3.65 17.60 32.58
CA MET A 92 4.02 19.02 32.68
C MET A 92 2.93 19.84 33.37
N GLU A 93 1.64 19.58 33.08
CA GLU A 93 0.52 20.24 33.78
C GLU A 93 0.43 19.85 35.26
N LYS A 94 0.74 18.60 35.61
CA LYS A 94 0.81 18.17 37.04
C LYS A 94 1.97 18.78 37.81
N LYS A 95 2.95 19.38 37.13
CA LYS A 95 4.15 19.96 37.75
C LYS A 95 4.04 21.47 37.98
N LEU A 96 2.99 22.11 37.47
CA LEU A 96 2.65 23.52 37.65
C LEU A 96 1.63 23.68 38.79
#